data_AF-A0A7X8R4C2-F1
#
_entry.id   AF-A0A7X8R4C2-F1
#
_cell.length_a   1.000
_cell.length_b   1.000
_cell.length_c   1.000
_cell.angle_alpha   90.00
_cell.angle_beta   90.00
_cell.angle_gamma   90.00
#
_symmetry.space_group_name_H-M   'P 1'
#
loop_
_entity.id
_entity.type
_entity.pdbx_description
1 polymer ?
#
loop_
_entity_poly.entity_id
_entity_poly.type
_entity_poly.pdbx_seq_one_letter_code
_entity_poly.pdbx_strand_id
1 'polypeptide(L)'
;MKRKVALLLSLIFMLTMLLPLQSYAAEMDRELENAIRTAKTKFTIPEDYKFTSSIYTSQSKKIYELQWRSRDTIDGVNINVSVDGNGTILYYYRYSSEDYRRERRLPELSREEAKVRADEYIEHIAPGLLQDLKYQEEYQDNVMDINYYLRYYRVENGVPYYNDGVSIGINRDTGELQSYSLNWTEDLEFPSPEGAISLEEAEKAYMDELGLRLIY
;
A
#
# COMPACT_ATOMS: atom_id res chain seq x y z
N MET A 1 45.76 -15.82 -39.02
CA MET A 1 44.38 -16.21 -38.62
C MET A 1 44.06 -15.92 -37.15
N LYS A 2 44.96 -16.19 -36.18
CA LYS A 2 44.69 -16.02 -34.73
C LYS A 2 44.30 -14.60 -34.28
N ARG A 3 44.93 -13.54 -34.82
CA ARG A 3 44.61 -12.13 -34.47
C ARG A 3 43.24 -11.64 -34.96
N LYS A 4 42.82 -12.04 -36.17
CA LYS A 4 41.52 -11.65 -36.73
C LYS A 4 40.36 -12.33 -36.00
N VAL A 5 40.54 -13.60 -35.61
CA VAL A 5 39.57 -14.35 -34.81
C VAL A 5 39.44 -13.76 -33.39
N ALA A 6 40.56 -13.37 -32.77
CA ALA A 6 40.55 -12.72 -31.46
C ALA A 6 39.82 -11.36 -31.47
N LEU A 7 40.03 -10.54 -32.52
CA LEU A 7 39.33 -9.25 -32.67
C LEU A 7 37.82 -9.42 -32.87
N LEU A 8 37.41 -10.46 -33.61
CA LEU A 8 36.00 -10.76 -33.85
C LEU A 8 35.31 -11.26 -32.57
N LEU A 9 35.99 -12.10 -31.79
CA LEU A 9 35.52 -12.53 -30.47
C LEU A 9 35.41 -11.38 -29.47
N SER A 10 36.38 -10.45 -29.43
CA SER A 10 36.29 -9.27 -28.56
C SER A 10 35.16 -8.31 -28.96
N LEU A 11 34.87 -8.22 -30.26
CA LEU A 11 33.77 -7.39 -30.77
C LEU A 11 32.41 -7.99 -30.40
N ILE A 12 32.27 -9.33 -30.52
CA ILE A 12 31.07 -10.05 -30.10
C ILE A 12 30.86 -9.91 -28.59
N PHE A 13 31.91 -10.05 -27.78
CA PHE A 13 31.81 -9.92 -26.32
C PHE A 13 31.40 -8.51 -25.88
N MET A 14 31.93 -7.47 -26.54
CA MET A 14 31.50 -6.07 -26.32
C MET A 14 30.04 -5.85 -26.75
N LEU A 15 29.62 -6.43 -27.88
CA LEU A 15 28.25 -6.31 -28.37
C LEU A 15 27.26 -7.00 -27.41
N THR A 16 27.62 -8.16 -26.85
CA THR A 16 26.78 -8.89 -25.89
C THR A 16 26.69 -8.22 -24.53
N MET A 17 27.67 -7.40 -24.13
CA MET A 17 27.59 -6.65 -22.85
C MET A 17 26.76 -5.37 -22.95
N LEU A 18 26.59 -4.79 -24.14
CA LEU A 18 25.79 -3.57 -24.35
C LEU A 18 24.28 -3.84 -24.45
N LEU A 19 23.88 -5.00 -24.97
CA LEU A 19 22.47 -5.39 -25.11
C LEU A 19 21.68 -5.52 -23.78
N PRO A 20 22.20 -6.16 -22.72
CA PRO A 20 21.44 -6.32 -21.47
C PRO A 20 21.20 -4.97 -20.76
N LEU A 21 22.13 -4.01 -20.87
CA LEU A 21 22.01 -2.71 -20.22
C LEU A 21 20.94 -1.82 -20.86
N GLN A 22 20.85 -1.79 -22.19
CA GLN A 22 19.82 -1.00 -22.88
C GLN A 22 18.42 -1.58 -22.69
N SER A 23 18.29 -2.91 -22.71
CA SER A 23 17.02 -3.59 -22.42
C SER A 23 16.54 -3.31 -21.01
N TYR A 24 17.44 -3.42 -20.03
CA TYR A 24 17.12 -3.20 -18.62
C TYR A 24 16.74 -1.74 -18.32
N ALA A 25 17.45 -0.77 -18.90
CA ALA A 25 17.10 0.65 -18.76
C ALA A 25 15.74 0.96 -19.39
N ALA A 26 15.47 0.45 -20.60
CA ALA A 26 14.19 0.65 -21.27
C ALA A 26 13.01 -0.02 -20.54
N GLU A 27 13.24 -1.17 -19.89
CA GLU A 27 12.25 -1.83 -19.04
C GLU A 27 11.96 -1.02 -17.77
N MET A 28 13.00 -0.53 -17.10
CA MET A 28 12.87 0.32 -15.92
C MET A 28 12.11 1.62 -16.21
N ASP A 29 12.38 2.25 -17.36
CA ASP A 29 11.66 3.45 -17.80
C ASP A 29 10.16 3.17 -18.03
N ARG A 30 9.82 1.99 -18.58
CA ARG A 30 8.42 1.58 -18.80
C ARG A 30 7.68 1.27 -17.51
N GLU A 31 8.32 0.56 -16.58
CA GLU A 31 7.72 0.24 -15.28
C GLU A 31 7.43 1.53 -14.48
N LEU A 32 8.39 2.48 -14.47
CA LEU A 32 8.19 3.79 -13.83
C LEU A 32 7.08 4.59 -14.53
N GLU A 33 7.03 4.62 -15.86
CA GLU A 33 5.95 5.29 -16.60
C GLU A 33 4.58 4.70 -16.23
N ASN A 34 4.50 3.37 -16.13
CA ASN A 34 3.28 2.68 -15.71
C ASN A 34 2.89 3.06 -14.27
N ALA A 35 3.85 3.07 -13.33
CA ALA A 35 3.59 3.49 -11.95
C ALA A 35 3.04 4.93 -11.87
N ILE A 36 3.64 5.86 -12.61
CA ILE A 36 3.17 7.26 -12.70
C ILE A 36 1.75 7.32 -13.26
N ARG A 37 1.48 6.56 -14.32
CA ARG A 37 0.17 6.50 -14.96
C ARG A 37 -0.89 5.94 -14.03
N THR A 38 -0.59 4.85 -13.32
CA THR A 38 -1.49 4.26 -12.32
C THR A 38 -1.83 5.29 -11.25
N ALA A 39 -0.83 5.95 -10.66
CA ALA A 39 -1.05 6.95 -9.62
C ALA A 39 -1.93 8.12 -10.13
N LYS A 40 -1.62 8.71 -11.29
CA LYS A 40 -2.39 9.81 -11.87
C LYS A 40 -3.82 9.42 -12.31
N THR A 41 -4.06 8.14 -12.60
CA THR A 41 -5.40 7.65 -12.94
C THR A 41 -6.27 7.47 -11.70
N LYS A 42 -5.67 7.10 -10.56
CA LYS A 42 -6.40 6.85 -9.32
C LYS A 42 -6.54 8.10 -8.46
N PHE A 43 -5.59 9.03 -8.53
CA PHE A 43 -5.55 10.21 -7.69
C PHE A 43 -5.49 11.49 -8.52
N THR A 44 -6.25 12.51 -8.10
CA THR A 44 -6.17 13.84 -8.68
C THR A 44 -4.89 14.53 -8.23
N ILE A 45 -3.96 14.74 -9.16
CA ILE A 45 -2.65 15.35 -8.89
C ILE A 45 -2.50 16.59 -9.79
N PRO A 46 -2.31 17.80 -9.25
CA PRO A 46 -2.14 19.01 -10.05
C PRO A 46 -0.86 18.97 -10.92
N GLU A 47 -0.97 19.42 -12.17
CA GLU A 47 0.12 19.36 -13.16
C GLU A 47 1.29 20.31 -12.85
N ASP A 48 1.07 21.34 -12.03
CA ASP A 48 2.10 22.30 -11.65
C ASP A 48 2.97 21.83 -10.48
N TYR A 49 2.63 20.71 -9.84
CA TYR A 49 3.39 20.16 -8.72
C TYR A 49 4.76 19.67 -9.17
N LYS A 50 5.77 19.89 -8.32
CA LYS A 50 7.11 19.37 -8.55
C LYS A 50 7.12 17.87 -8.30
N PHE A 51 7.42 17.11 -9.35
CA PHE A 51 7.53 15.66 -9.30
C PHE A 51 8.95 15.19 -9.02
N THR A 52 9.07 14.16 -8.18
CA THR A 52 10.30 13.38 -7.95
C THR A 52 9.94 11.91 -7.77
N SER A 53 10.86 11.01 -8.13
CA SER A 53 10.68 9.57 -7.93
C SER A 53 11.95 8.88 -7.44
N SER A 54 11.77 7.79 -6.71
CA SER A 54 12.81 6.85 -6.31
C SER A 54 12.35 5.42 -6.58
N ILE A 55 13.30 4.50 -6.67
CA ILE A 55 13.03 3.07 -6.79
C ILE A 55 13.87 2.32 -5.75
N TYR A 56 13.26 1.34 -5.10
CA TYR A 56 13.95 0.41 -4.23
C TYR A 56 13.40 -1.00 -4.39
N THR A 57 14.13 -2.00 -3.91
CA THR A 57 13.70 -3.39 -3.91
C THR A 57 13.39 -3.83 -2.49
N SER A 58 12.21 -4.41 -2.27
CA SER A 58 11.80 -5.01 -0.99
C SER A 58 11.24 -6.40 -1.25
N GLN A 59 11.73 -7.41 -0.52
CA GLN A 59 11.29 -8.81 -0.67
C GLN A 59 11.26 -9.28 -2.14
N SER A 60 12.29 -8.92 -2.92
CA SER A 60 12.42 -9.20 -4.35
C SER A 60 11.41 -8.47 -5.27
N LYS A 61 10.57 -7.58 -4.75
CA LYS A 61 9.69 -6.69 -5.52
C LYS A 61 10.32 -5.32 -5.69
N LYS A 62 10.25 -4.77 -6.91
CA LYS A 62 10.57 -3.36 -7.17
C LYS A 62 9.40 -2.50 -6.71
N ILE A 63 9.72 -1.40 -6.03
CA ILE A 63 8.76 -0.41 -5.53
C ILE A 63 9.18 0.95 -6.07
N TYR A 64 8.24 1.62 -6.75
CA TYR A 64 8.39 2.96 -7.28
C TYR A 64 7.73 3.93 -6.30
N GLU A 65 8.54 4.79 -5.69
CA GLU A 65 8.05 5.87 -4.85
C GLU A 65 7.91 7.12 -5.71
N LEU A 66 6.74 7.71 -5.67
CA LEU A 66 6.35 8.86 -6.45
C LEU A 66 5.95 9.98 -5.50
N GLN A 67 6.51 11.15 -5.67
CA GLN A 67 6.22 12.30 -4.83
C GLN A 67 5.89 13.53 -5.68
N TRP A 68 4.80 14.20 -5.34
CA TRP A 68 4.40 15.48 -5.89
C TRP A 68 4.28 16.51 -4.77
N ARG A 69 4.94 17.65 -4.93
CA ARG A 69 4.89 18.75 -3.97
C ARG A 69 4.40 20.03 -4.63
N SER A 70 3.48 20.74 -3.97
CA SER A 70 3.06 22.08 -4.40
C SER A 70 4.26 23.02 -4.49
N ARG A 71 4.17 24.03 -5.36
CA ARG A 71 5.17 25.10 -5.44
C ARG A 71 5.07 26.09 -4.29
N ASP A 72 3.86 26.25 -3.76
CA ASP A 72 3.63 27.05 -2.56
C ASP A 72 4.28 26.35 -1.36
N THR A 73 5.14 27.09 -0.65
CA THR A 73 5.85 26.63 0.54
C THR A 73 5.14 27.00 1.84
N ILE A 74 4.17 27.91 1.80
CA ILE A 74 3.38 28.35 2.95
C ILE A 74 2.18 27.41 3.12
N ASP A 75 1.47 27.13 2.03
CA ASP A 75 0.29 26.24 2.01
C ASP A 75 0.63 24.92 1.30
N GLY A 76 1.72 24.33 1.76
CA GLY A 76 2.35 23.18 1.14
C GLY A 76 1.43 21.95 1.11
N VAL A 77 1.26 21.37 -0.08
CA VAL A 77 0.66 20.05 -0.28
C VAL A 77 1.74 19.06 -0.73
N ASN A 78 1.76 17.90 -0.11
CA ASN A 78 2.62 16.79 -0.49
C ASN A 78 1.76 15.55 -0.75
N ILE A 79 1.98 14.89 -1.88
CA ILE A 79 1.34 13.63 -2.24
C ILE A 79 2.45 12.60 -2.47
N ASN A 80 2.41 11.52 -1.71
CA ASN A 80 3.31 10.39 -1.82
C ASN A 80 2.50 9.16 -2.26
N VAL A 81 2.99 8.44 -3.27
CA VAL A 81 2.38 7.20 -3.75
C VAL A 81 3.47 6.16 -3.96
N SER A 82 3.27 4.94 -3.48
CA SER A 82 4.15 3.81 -3.76
C SER A 82 3.40 2.77 -4.58
N VAL A 83 4.01 2.34 -5.69
CA VAL A 83 3.44 1.35 -6.61
C VAL A 83 4.47 0.24 -6.83
N ASP A 84 4.04 -1.02 -6.86
CA ASP A 84 4.94 -2.12 -7.19
C ASP A 84 5.12 -2.32 -8.71
N GLY A 85 6.00 -3.24 -9.09
CA GLY A 85 6.24 -3.56 -10.51
C GLY A 85 5.02 -4.09 -11.29
N ASN A 86 3.98 -4.58 -10.59
CA ASN A 86 2.75 -5.05 -11.21
C ASN A 86 1.72 -3.92 -11.39
N GLY A 87 1.99 -2.74 -10.84
CA GLY A 87 1.05 -1.62 -10.84
C GLY A 87 0.11 -1.60 -9.64
N THR A 88 0.34 -2.41 -8.61
CA THR A 88 -0.44 -2.38 -7.38
C THR A 88 -0.05 -1.17 -6.54
N ILE A 89 -1.02 -0.34 -6.17
CA ILE A 89 -0.79 0.75 -5.23
C ILE A 89 -0.67 0.17 -3.82
N LEU A 90 0.50 0.34 -3.23
CA LEU A 90 0.80 -0.13 -1.88
C LEU A 90 0.58 0.96 -0.84
N TYR A 91 0.82 2.22 -1.22
CA TYR A 91 0.75 3.35 -0.32
C TYR A 91 0.27 4.60 -1.04
N TYR A 92 -0.56 5.37 -0.37
CA TYR A 92 -0.90 6.74 -0.72
C TYR A 92 -0.92 7.57 0.55
N TYR A 93 -0.37 8.77 0.48
CA TYR A 93 -0.51 9.76 1.54
C TYR A 93 -0.57 11.15 0.94
N ARG A 94 -1.54 11.93 1.39
CA ARG A 94 -1.64 13.36 1.12
C ARG A 94 -1.52 14.11 2.42
N TYR A 95 -0.67 15.12 2.42
CA TYR A 95 -0.54 16.07 3.51
C TYR A 95 -0.79 17.48 2.98
N SER A 96 -1.61 18.25 3.67
CA SER A 96 -1.76 19.69 3.46
C SER A 96 -1.76 20.41 4.81
N SER A 97 -1.00 21.48 4.95
CA SER A 97 -1.00 22.30 6.17
C SER A 97 -2.35 22.99 6.43
N GLU A 98 -3.16 23.21 5.41
CA GLU A 98 -4.54 23.72 5.53
C GLU A 98 -5.44 22.78 6.33
N ASP A 99 -5.28 21.47 6.14
CA ASP A 99 -6.11 20.47 6.83
C ASP A 99 -5.94 20.54 8.36
N TYR A 100 -4.79 21.04 8.83
CA TYR A 100 -4.46 21.18 10.25
C TYR A 100 -4.62 22.60 10.79
N ARG A 101 -4.90 23.60 9.94
CA ARG A 101 -5.13 24.99 10.35
C ARG A 101 -6.56 25.27 10.79
N ARG A 102 -7.50 24.39 10.44
CA ARG A 102 -8.91 24.53 10.85
C ARG A 102 -9.03 24.44 12.37
N GLU A 103 -9.83 25.35 12.93
CA GLU A 103 -10.15 25.33 14.36
C GLU A 103 -10.81 24.00 14.74
N ARG A 104 -10.46 23.49 15.91
CA ARG A 104 -10.96 22.22 16.42
C ARG A 104 -12.48 22.28 16.56
N ARG A 105 -13.18 21.55 15.71
CA ARG A 105 -14.64 21.43 15.69
C ARG A 105 -15.06 19.97 15.68
N LEU A 106 -16.33 19.72 15.97
CA LEU A 106 -16.91 18.38 15.82
C LEU A 106 -16.79 17.92 14.36
N PRO A 107 -16.60 16.61 14.12
CA PRO A 107 -16.53 16.08 12.76
C PRO A 107 -17.79 16.42 11.98
N GLU A 108 -17.66 16.72 10.68
CA GLU A 108 -18.84 16.86 9.81
C GLU A 108 -19.40 15.50 9.37
N LEU A 109 -18.54 14.47 9.29
CA LEU A 109 -18.92 13.10 8.97
C LEU A 109 -18.89 12.23 10.23
N SER A 110 -19.83 11.29 10.30
CA SER A 110 -19.73 10.15 11.22
C SER A 110 -18.69 9.14 10.76
N ARG A 111 -18.28 8.25 11.66
CA ARG A 111 -17.33 7.19 11.35
C ARG A 111 -17.92 6.18 10.35
N GLU A 112 -19.22 5.92 10.44
CA GLU A 112 -19.97 5.07 9.52
C GLU A 112 -19.97 5.67 8.11
N GLU A 113 -20.20 6.98 7.98
CA GLU A 113 -20.11 7.67 6.69
C GLU A 113 -18.67 7.64 6.14
N ALA A 114 -17.67 7.85 7.00
CA ALA A 114 -16.27 7.72 6.62
C ALA A 114 -15.92 6.29 6.18
N LYS A 115 -16.54 5.27 6.79
CA LYS A 115 -16.38 3.87 6.39
C LYS A 115 -16.94 3.62 5.00
N VAL A 116 -18.12 4.14 4.68
CA VAL A 116 -18.69 4.05 3.33
C VAL A 116 -17.73 4.68 2.30
N ARG A 117 -17.18 5.86 2.59
CA ARG A 117 -16.16 6.50 1.73
C ARG A 117 -14.89 5.66 1.60
N ALA A 118 -14.45 5.04 2.70
CA ALA A 118 -13.30 4.16 2.68
C ALA A 118 -13.53 2.95 1.76
N ASP A 119 -14.69 2.30 1.85
CA ASP A 119 -15.04 1.19 0.96
C ASP A 119 -14.99 1.64 -0.52
N GLU A 120 -15.59 2.80 -0.85
CA GLU A 120 -15.55 3.38 -2.20
C GLU A 120 -14.11 3.63 -2.70
N TYR A 121 -13.23 4.17 -1.84
CA TYR A 121 -11.84 4.40 -2.18
C TYR A 121 -11.04 3.10 -2.35
N ILE A 122 -11.25 2.10 -1.49
CA ILE A 122 -10.59 0.79 -1.62
C ILE A 122 -10.96 0.16 -2.95
N GLU A 123 -12.26 0.12 -3.29
CA GLU A 123 -12.73 -0.45 -4.56
C GLU A 123 -12.21 0.34 -5.77
N HIS A 124 -12.12 1.67 -5.68
CA HIS A 124 -11.54 2.49 -6.74
C HIS A 124 -10.04 2.23 -6.92
N ILE A 125 -9.29 2.12 -5.83
CA ILE A 125 -7.82 1.90 -5.86
C ILE A 125 -7.49 0.49 -6.31
N ALA A 126 -8.11 -0.52 -5.70
CA ALA A 126 -7.90 -1.94 -5.91
C ALA A 126 -9.26 -2.65 -6.09
N PRO A 127 -9.82 -2.63 -7.32
CA PRO A 127 -11.11 -3.25 -7.60
C PRO A 127 -11.16 -4.73 -7.21
N GLY A 128 -12.22 -5.14 -6.52
CA GLY A 128 -12.43 -6.51 -6.04
C GLY A 128 -11.77 -6.83 -4.70
N LEU A 129 -10.82 -6.03 -4.21
CA LEU A 129 -10.08 -6.31 -2.97
C LEU A 129 -11.01 -6.38 -1.74
N LEU A 130 -12.12 -5.63 -1.74
CA LEU A 130 -13.08 -5.65 -0.64
C LEU A 130 -13.73 -7.02 -0.39
N GLN A 131 -13.74 -7.91 -1.39
CA GLN A 131 -14.33 -9.25 -1.25
C GLN A 131 -13.54 -10.10 -0.25
N ASP A 132 -12.24 -9.85 -0.15
CA ASP A 132 -11.31 -10.59 0.70
C ASP A 132 -11.01 -9.83 2.00
N LEU A 133 -11.69 -8.72 2.26
CA LEU A 133 -11.48 -7.87 3.43
C LEU A 133 -12.68 -7.87 4.37
N LYS A 134 -12.40 -7.80 5.66
CA LYS A 134 -13.39 -7.43 6.68
C LYS A 134 -12.93 -6.22 7.47
N TYR A 135 -13.89 -5.35 7.75
CA TYR A 135 -13.67 -4.18 8.58
C TYR A 135 -13.39 -4.58 10.03
N GLN A 136 -12.38 -3.96 10.62
CA GLN A 136 -12.08 -4.05 12.03
C GLN A 136 -12.82 -2.92 12.76
N GLU A 137 -13.84 -3.29 13.52
CA GLU A 137 -14.50 -2.35 14.42
C GLU A 137 -13.52 -1.91 15.52
N GLU A 138 -13.03 -0.69 15.40
CA GLU A 138 -12.28 0.00 16.45
C GLU A 138 -13.17 1.06 17.08
N TYR A 139 -13.24 1.09 18.41
CA TYR A 139 -14.11 1.99 19.18
C TYR A 139 -13.38 3.23 19.71
N GLN A 140 -12.10 3.41 19.38
CA GLN A 140 -11.29 4.52 19.87
C GLN A 140 -10.97 5.50 18.75
N ASP A 141 -11.80 6.54 18.65
CA ASP A 141 -11.44 7.73 17.89
C ASP A 141 -10.81 8.76 18.84
N ASN A 142 -9.67 9.32 18.43
CA ASN A 142 -9.14 10.50 19.10
C ASN A 142 -9.89 11.73 18.57
N VAL A 143 -10.60 12.43 19.45
CA VAL A 143 -11.34 13.66 19.10
C VAL A 143 -10.42 14.73 18.49
N MET A 144 -9.10 14.65 18.73
CA MET A 144 -8.11 15.56 18.17
C MET A 144 -7.62 15.19 16.76
N ASP A 145 -7.91 13.99 16.27
CA ASP A 145 -7.49 13.58 14.93
C ASP A 145 -8.42 14.19 13.87
N ILE A 146 -7.80 14.70 12.80
CA ILE A 146 -8.50 15.25 11.65
C ILE A 146 -9.04 14.15 10.71
N ASN A 147 -8.62 12.90 10.94
CA ASN A 147 -8.94 11.76 10.11
C ASN A 147 -9.59 10.65 10.94
N TYR A 148 -10.55 9.96 10.33
CA TYR A 148 -10.91 8.61 10.75
C TYR A 148 -9.92 7.63 10.13
N TYR A 149 -9.19 6.91 10.98
CA TYR A 149 -8.36 5.78 10.56
C TYR A 149 -9.21 4.50 10.66
N LEU A 150 -9.38 3.86 9.52
CA LEU A 150 -10.21 2.68 9.35
C LEU A 150 -9.30 1.53 8.93
N ARG A 151 -9.50 0.36 9.55
CA ARG A 151 -8.69 -0.83 9.30
C ARG A 151 -9.53 -1.96 8.79
N TYR A 152 -8.94 -2.72 7.88
CA TYR A 152 -9.51 -3.92 7.30
C TYR A 152 -8.45 -5.01 7.39
N TYR A 153 -8.88 -6.23 7.71
CA TYR A 153 -8.02 -7.41 7.71
C TYR A 153 -8.46 -8.37 6.61
N ARG A 154 -7.49 -9.10 6.05
CA ARG A 154 -7.75 -10.15 5.06
C ARG A 154 -8.54 -11.29 5.69
N VAL A 155 -9.46 -11.87 4.92
CA VAL A 155 -10.17 -13.10 5.26
C VAL A 155 -10.00 -14.09 4.14
N GLU A 156 -9.44 -15.26 4.48
CA GLU A 156 -9.22 -16.35 3.55
C GLU A 156 -9.96 -17.58 4.06
N ASN A 157 -10.77 -18.24 3.21
CA ASN A 157 -11.57 -19.40 3.62
C ASN A 157 -12.44 -19.16 4.87
N GLY A 158 -12.88 -17.91 5.09
CA GLY A 158 -13.64 -17.49 6.27
C GLY A 158 -12.80 -17.27 7.55
N VAL A 159 -11.49 -17.49 7.49
CA VAL A 159 -10.56 -17.30 8.61
C VAL A 159 -9.84 -15.95 8.50
N PRO A 160 -9.84 -15.11 9.56
CA PRO A 160 -9.09 -13.86 9.57
C PRO A 160 -7.57 -14.07 9.49
N TYR A 161 -6.91 -13.30 8.64
CA TYR A 161 -5.45 -13.19 8.57
C TYR A 161 -5.01 -11.75 8.89
N TYR A 162 -4.87 -11.46 10.18
CA TYR A 162 -4.63 -10.09 10.69
C TYR A 162 -3.28 -9.47 10.29
N ASN A 163 -2.36 -10.25 9.74
CA ASN A 163 -1.10 -9.71 9.22
C ASN A 163 -1.34 -8.92 7.92
N ASP A 164 -2.32 -9.33 7.11
CA ASP A 164 -2.63 -8.65 5.85
C ASP A 164 -3.89 -7.80 5.99
N GLY A 165 -3.95 -6.74 5.19
CA GLY A 165 -5.12 -5.88 5.16
C GLY A 165 -4.84 -4.49 4.61
N VAL A 166 -5.82 -3.62 4.83
CA VAL A 166 -5.80 -2.23 4.40
C VAL A 166 -5.99 -1.32 5.60
N SER A 167 -5.16 -0.29 5.69
CA SER A 167 -5.39 0.85 6.58
C SER A 167 -5.65 2.08 5.74
N ILE A 168 -6.75 2.79 6.00
CA ILE A 168 -7.20 3.93 5.21
C ILE A 168 -7.62 5.08 6.13
N GLY A 169 -7.12 6.29 5.83
CA GLY A 169 -7.41 7.51 6.56
C GLY A 169 -8.31 8.42 5.74
N ILE A 170 -9.46 8.76 6.28
CA ILE A 170 -10.45 9.65 5.65
C ILE A 170 -10.56 10.93 6.46
N ASN A 171 -10.45 12.10 5.82
CA ASN A 171 -10.66 13.37 6.49
C ASN A 171 -12.09 13.43 7.05
N ARG A 172 -12.22 13.67 8.35
CA ARG A 172 -13.50 13.60 9.06
C ARG A 172 -14.47 14.73 8.72
N ASP A 173 -13.97 15.79 8.09
CA ASP A 173 -14.79 16.92 7.66
C ASP A 173 -15.11 16.84 6.17
N THR A 174 -14.12 16.60 5.31
CA THR A 174 -14.31 16.65 3.85
C THR A 174 -14.66 15.29 3.24
N GLY A 175 -14.37 14.19 3.95
CA GLY A 175 -14.49 12.84 3.43
C GLY A 175 -13.43 12.48 2.37
N GLU A 176 -12.42 13.33 2.20
CA GLU A 176 -11.32 13.08 1.25
C GLU A 176 -10.36 12.02 1.78
N LEU A 177 -9.82 11.23 0.85
CA LEU A 177 -8.73 10.29 1.13
C LEU A 177 -7.47 11.04 1.56
N GLN A 178 -6.94 10.70 2.73
CA GLN A 178 -5.72 11.28 3.30
C GLN A 178 -4.59 10.27 3.33
N SER A 179 -4.90 9.00 3.62
CA SER A 179 -3.93 7.92 3.57
C SER A 179 -4.54 6.60 3.13
N TYR A 180 -3.75 5.76 2.47
CA TYR A 180 -4.05 4.37 2.18
C TYR A 180 -2.75 3.57 2.29
N SER A 181 -2.83 2.40 2.90
CA SER A 181 -1.73 1.45 3.01
C SER A 181 -2.27 0.04 2.85
N LEU A 182 -1.70 -0.69 1.90
CA LEU A 182 -1.96 -2.11 1.67
C LEU A 182 -0.77 -2.90 2.19
N ASN A 183 -1.02 -3.80 3.13
CA ASN A 183 -0.08 -4.86 3.48
C ASN A 183 -0.67 -6.18 2.98
N TRP A 184 0.04 -6.85 2.07
CA TRP A 184 -0.45 -8.06 1.47
C TRP A 184 0.68 -9.05 1.19
N THR A 185 0.49 -10.28 1.68
CA THR A 185 1.41 -11.38 1.46
C THR A 185 0.96 -12.14 0.22
N GLU A 186 1.72 -11.98 -0.86
CA GLU A 186 1.49 -12.73 -2.11
C GLU A 186 1.97 -14.18 -1.99
N ASP A 187 1.46 -15.03 -2.86
CA ASP A 187 1.90 -16.43 -3.02
C ASP A 187 1.83 -17.27 -1.74
N LEU A 188 0.94 -16.89 -0.82
CA LEU A 188 0.71 -17.63 0.42
C LEU A 188 -0.35 -18.72 0.20
N GLU A 189 0.05 -19.97 0.40
CA GLU A 189 -0.89 -21.09 0.44
C GLU A 189 -1.46 -21.22 1.86
N PHE A 190 -2.78 -21.01 1.98
CA PHE A 190 -3.48 -21.18 3.25
C PHE A 190 -3.92 -22.64 3.42
N PRO A 191 -3.66 -23.27 4.57
CA PRO A 191 -4.16 -24.62 4.84
C PRO A 191 -5.70 -24.63 4.87
N SER A 192 -6.28 -25.77 4.50
CA SER A 192 -7.72 -25.97 4.61
C SER A 192 -8.15 -25.88 6.09
N PRO A 193 -9.30 -25.26 6.40
CA PRO A 193 -9.87 -25.30 7.74
C PRO A 193 -10.42 -26.70 8.11
N GLU A 194 -10.47 -27.64 7.16
CA GLU A 194 -10.88 -29.02 7.43
C GLU A 194 -9.94 -29.71 8.42
N GLY A 195 -10.52 -30.32 9.46
CA GLY A 195 -9.76 -30.97 10.52
C GLY A 195 -9.27 -30.02 11.63
N ALA A 196 -9.66 -28.74 11.60
CA ALA A 196 -9.49 -27.86 12.74
C ALA A 196 -10.22 -28.41 13.98
N ILE A 197 -9.56 -28.32 15.14
CA ILE A 197 -10.18 -28.65 16.43
C ILE A 197 -11.34 -27.70 16.73
N SER A 198 -12.27 -28.14 17.58
CA SER A 198 -13.37 -27.29 18.02
C SER A 198 -12.88 -26.11 18.88
N LEU A 199 -13.72 -25.08 19.02
CA LEU A 199 -13.43 -23.93 19.88
C LEU A 199 -13.15 -24.37 21.33
N GLU A 200 -13.94 -25.30 21.86
CA GLU A 200 -13.79 -25.81 23.23
C GLU A 200 -12.45 -26.55 23.42
N GLU A 201 -12.05 -27.37 22.44
CA GLU A 201 -10.75 -28.05 22.45
C GLU A 201 -9.59 -27.04 22.35
N ALA A 202 -9.75 -26.00 21.53
CA ALA A 202 -8.76 -24.93 21.39
C ALA A 202 -8.61 -24.11 22.69
N GLU A 203 -9.72 -23.73 23.33
CA GLU A 203 -9.72 -23.01 24.61
C GLU A 203 -9.03 -23.82 25.70
N LYS A 204 -9.34 -25.12 25.79
CA LYS A 204 -8.71 -26.02 26.75
C LYS A 204 -7.20 -26.16 26.51
N ALA A 205 -6.79 -26.45 25.27
CA ALA A 205 -5.38 -26.57 24.92
C ALA A 205 -4.61 -25.27 25.21
N TYR A 206 -5.20 -24.12 24.88
CA TYR A 206 -4.63 -22.81 25.17
C TYR A 206 -4.45 -22.59 26.67
N MET A 207 -5.44 -22.91 27.50
CA MET A 207 -5.33 -22.82 28.96
C MET A 207 -4.25 -23.74 29.54
N ASP A 208 -4.17 -24.97 29.06
CA ASP A 208 -3.20 -25.97 29.52
C ASP A 208 -1.76 -25.56 29.17
N GLU A 209 -1.54 -24.97 27.98
CA GLU A 209 -0.21 -24.56 27.50
C GLU A 209 0.25 -23.18 27.98
N LEU A 210 -0.67 -22.23 28.19
CA LEU A 210 -0.34 -20.89 28.69
C LEU A 210 0.35 -20.90 30.05
N GLY A 211 0.21 -21.99 30.82
CA GLY A 211 0.81 -22.11 32.14
C GLY A 211 0.30 -21.05 33.12
N LEU A 212 -0.94 -20.56 32.94
CA LEU A 212 -1.57 -19.62 33.87
C LEU A 212 -1.72 -20.30 35.23
N ARG A 213 -0.84 -19.93 36.16
CA ARG A 213 -0.91 -20.34 37.56
C ARG A 213 -1.69 -19.28 38.31
N LEU A 214 -2.67 -19.68 39.11
CA LEU A 214 -3.25 -18.81 40.13
C LEU A 214 -2.12 -18.36 41.06
N ILE A 215 -1.86 -17.05 41.12
CA ILE A 215 -0.92 -16.44 42.05
C ILE A 215 -1.77 -15.74 43.11
N TYR A 216 -1.51 -16.03 44.38
CA TYR A 216 -2.19 -15.43 45.54
C TYR A 216 -1.53 -14.11 45.93
#